data_AF-A0A6C0H2M7-F1
#
_entry.id   AF-A0A6C0H2M7-F1
#
_cell.length_a   1.000
_cell.length_b   1.000
_cell.length_c   1.000
_cell.angle_alpha   90.00
_cell.angle_beta   90.00
_cell.angle_gamma   90.00
#
_symmetry.space_group_name_H-M   'P 1'
#
loop_
_entity.id
_entity.type
_entity.pdbx_description
1 polymer ?
#
loop_
_entity_poly.entity_id
_entity_poly.type
_entity_poly.pdbx_seq_one_letter_code
_entity_poly.pdbx_strand_id
1 'polypeptide(L)'
;MTKTLENSSSANSQSVNTKSPFVFYGGKTRKYGRRRRPLNKTGTHGRGTFLRNWSKQQPGYHDRTVMFRNCGQKCFLGPNKTFPICTRNTCKKNRKGVYAAYIRAKEYMTITGAPKYRRISSKARKLLLHR
;
A
#
# COMPACT_ATOMS: atom_id res chain seq x y z
N MET A 1 55.28 21.27 -11.40
CA MET A 1 53.87 21.38 -10.98
C MET A 1 53.06 21.14 -12.25
N THR A 2 52.30 20.08 -12.49
CA THR A 2 51.47 19.20 -11.66
C THR A 2 51.28 17.87 -12.41
N LYS A 3 51.02 16.82 -11.61
CA LYS A 3 50.74 15.43 -11.99
C LYS A 3 49.50 15.30 -12.88
N THR A 4 49.48 14.29 -13.74
CA THR A 4 48.32 13.38 -13.89
C THR A 4 48.77 12.06 -14.50
N LEU A 5 48.68 11.02 -13.66
CA LEU A 5 48.79 9.61 -13.99
C LEU A 5 47.41 9.14 -14.48
N GLU A 6 47.35 8.47 -15.63
CA GLU A 6 46.13 7.80 -16.09
C GLU A 6 46.05 6.38 -15.51
N ASN A 7 44.87 6.12 -14.94
CA ASN A 7 44.52 4.94 -14.19
C ASN A 7 44.06 3.80 -15.10
N SER A 8 44.58 2.62 -14.79
CA SER A 8 43.80 1.41 -14.51
C SER A 8 42.78 0.95 -15.55
N SER A 9 43.12 -0.11 -16.28
CA SER A 9 42.12 -1.01 -16.87
C SER A 9 42.60 -2.45 -16.70
N SER A 10 42.24 -3.01 -15.55
CA SER A 10 42.45 -4.40 -15.17
C SER A 10 41.53 -5.30 -16.01
N ALA A 11 42.11 -6.01 -16.97
CA ALA A 11 41.49 -7.20 -17.55
C ALA A 11 41.88 -8.39 -16.65
N ASN A 12 40.94 -8.89 -15.84
CA ASN A 12 41.11 -10.19 -15.20
C ASN A 12 39.90 -11.08 -15.53
N SER A 13 40.18 -12.06 -16.36
CA SER A 13 39.25 -13.01 -16.95
C SER A 13 39.08 -14.22 -16.03
N GLN A 14 37.83 -14.64 -15.89
CA GLN A 14 37.39 -16.02 -15.63
C GLN A 14 37.58 -16.57 -14.20
N SER A 15 36.51 -16.43 -13.40
CA SER A 15 36.22 -17.29 -12.25
C SER A 15 35.65 -18.63 -12.73
N VAL A 16 36.38 -19.71 -12.45
CA VAL A 16 35.98 -21.09 -12.70
C VAL A 16 34.89 -21.51 -11.72
N ASN A 17 33.70 -21.78 -12.24
CA ASN A 17 32.54 -22.21 -11.45
C ASN A 17 32.61 -23.73 -11.25
N THR A 18 33.25 -24.15 -10.16
CA THR A 18 33.29 -25.55 -9.73
C THR A 18 31.91 -25.95 -9.17
N LYS A 19 31.12 -26.63 -10.00
CA LYS A 19 29.90 -27.34 -9.58
C LYS A 19 30.26 -28.38 -8.52
N SER A 20 30.00 -28.05 -7.25
CA SER A 20 30.01 -29.05 -6.17
C SER A 20 28.71 -29.86 -6.20
N PRO A 21 28.76 -31.20 -6.14
CA PRO A 21 27.57 -32.03 -6.14
C PRO A 21 26.79 -31.89 -4.83
N PHE A 22 25.52 -31.51 -4.95
CA PHE A 22 24.59 -31.36 -3.83
C PHE A 22 24.16 -32.75 -3.34
N VAL A 23 24.78 -33.24 -2.27
CA VAL A 23 24.44 -34.52 -1.65
C VAL A 23 23.12 -34.39 -0.90
N PHE A 24 22.09 -35.11 -1.35
CA PHE A 24 20.75 -35.12 -0.76
C PHE A 24 20.68 -36.16 0.38
N TYR A 25 20.97 -35.76 1.62
CA TYR A 25 20.62 -36.58 2.79
C TYR A 25 19.17 -36.33 3.19
N GLY A 26 18.37 -37.40 3.18
CA GLY A 26 16.93 -37.40 3.47
C GLY A 26 16.56 -36.80 4.83
N GLY A 27 15.94 -35.62 4.79
CA GLY A 27 15.36 -34.95 5.95
C GLY A 27 13.85 -35.18 6.04
N LYS A 28 13.43 -35.90 7.08
CA LYS A 28 12.03 -36.11 7.52
C LYS A 28 11.21 -34.83 7.37
N THR A 29 10.10 -34.89 6.63
CA THR A 29 9.17 -33.76 6.44
C THR A 29 8.49 -33.41 7.77
N ARG A 30 9.06 -32.42 8.48
CA ARG A 30 8.36 -31.79 9.61
C ARG A 30 7.09 -31.14 9.06
N LYS A 31 5.92 -31.69 9.41
CA LYS A 31 4.61 -31.03 9.25
C LYS A 31 4.62 -29.75 10.07
N TYR A 32 5.16 -28.66 9.52
CA TYR A 32 4.99 -27.32 10.06
C TYR A 32 3.50 -27.00 9.98
N GLY A 33 2.88 -26.79 11.15
CA GLY A 33 1.47 -26.45 11.28
C GLY A 33 1.06 -25.35 10.31
N ARG A 34 -0.18 -25.44 9.81
CA ARG A 34 -0.78 -24.43 8.92
C ARG A 34 -0.55 -23.04 9.49
N ARG A 35 0.48 -22.32 9.00
CA ARG A 35 0.69 -20.91 9.32
C ARG A 35 -0.59 -20.21 8.89
N ARG A 36 -1.45 -19.85 9.85
CA ARG A 36 -2.61 -19.00 9.57
C ARG A 36 -2.06 -17.77 8.89
N ARG A 37 -2.28 -17.65 7.57
CA ARG A 37 -1.85 -16.47 6.81
C ARG A 37 -2.40 -15.27 7.57
N PRO A 38 -1.56 -14.30 7.98
CA PRO A 38 -2.04 -13.18 8.78
C PRO A 38 -3.19 -12.54 8.03
N LEU A 39 -4.34 -12.43 8.70
CA LEU A 39 -5.49 -11.75 8.12
C LEU A 39 -5.04 -10.36 7.70
N ASN A 40 -5.46 -9.95 6.50
CA ASN A 40 -5.26 -8.59 6.04
C ASN A 40 -5.78 -7.62 7.11
N LYS A 41 -5.30 -6.38 7.16
CA LYS A 41 -5.79 -5.33 8.10
C LYS A 41 -7.32 -5.14 8.10
N THR A 42 -8.00 -5.69 7.09
CA THR A 42 -9.45 -5.67 6.86
C THR A 42 -10.18 -6.97 7.21
N GLY A 43 -9.47 -8.04 7.61
CA GLY A 43 -10.05 -9.35 7.95
C GLY A 43 -10.45 -10.23 6.77
N THR A 44 -10.09 -9.84 5.54
CA THR A 44 -10.42 -10.59 4.32
C THR A 44 -9.23 -11.41 3.83
N HIS A 45 -9.48 -12.49 3.10
CA HIS A 45 -8.43 -13.27 2.43
C HIS A 45 -8.25 -12.81 0.98
N GLY A 46 -7.00 -12.70 0.51
CA GLY A 46 -6.65 -12.33 -0.88
C GLY A 46 -6.34 -10.85 -1.11
N ARG A 47 -5.46 -10.56 -2.09
CA ARG A 47 -5.08 -9.19 -2.47
C ARG A 47 -6.27 -8.48 -3.12
N GLY A 48 -6.62 -7.29 -2.62
CA GLY A 48 -7.67 -6.44 -3.22
C GLY A 48 -9.11 -6.90 -3.01
N THR A 49 -9.36 -8.03 -2.34
CA THR A 49 -10.71 -8.58 -2.12
C THR A 49 -11.61 -7.62 -1.34
N PHE A 50 -11.06 -6.94 -0.34
CA PHE A 50 -11.79 -5.94 0.45
C PHE A 50 -12.31 -4.75 -0.36
N LEU A 51 -11.56 -4.31 -1.38
CA LEU A 51 -11.91 -3.17 -2.22
C LEU A 51 -12.77 -3.55 -3.43
N ARG A 52 -13.17 -4.83 -3.56
CA ARG A 52 -14.07 -5.24 -4.63
C ARG A 52 -15.36 -4.42 -4.60
N ASN A 53 -15.77 -4.00 -5.78
CA ASN A 53 -16.92 -3.13 -6.05
C ASN A 53 -16.85 -1.72 -5.44
N TRP A 54 -15.76 -1.33 -4.78
CA TRP A 54 -15.60 0.04 -4.29
C TRP A 54 -15.61 1.06 -5.43
N SER A 55 -15.05 0.72 -6.60
CA SER A 55 -15.06 1.58 -7.79
C SER A 55 -16.47 1.95 -8.28
N LYS A 56 -17.46 1.08 -8.04
CA LYS A 56 -18.88 1.32 -8.38
C LYS A 56 -19.63 2.11 -7.31
N GLN A 57 -19.13 2.06 -6.07
CA GLN A 57 -19.76 2.67 -4.89
C GLN A 57 -19.17 4.04 -4.52
N GLN A 58 -17.93 4.30 -4.95
CA GLN A 58 -17.26 5.56 -4.70
C GLN A 58 -17.97 6.72 -5.43
N PRO A 59 -17.95 7.93 -4.86
CA PRO A 59 -18.52 9.10 -5.54
C PRO A 59 -17.67 9.51 -6.76
N GLY A 60 -18.36 9.85 -7.84
CA GLY A 60 -17.78 10.46 -9.05
C GLY A 60 -17.35 11.91 -8.81
N TYR A 61 -16.81 12.58 -9.83
CA TYR A 61 -16.29 13.95 -9.69
C TYR A 61 -17.37 14.97 -9.31
N HIS A 62 -18.53 14.91 -9.98
CA HIS A 62 -19.68 15.76 -9.66
C HIS A 62 -20.23 15.42 -8.27
N ASP A 63 -20.47 14.13 -7.99
CA ASP A 63 -20.96 13.64 -6.70
C ASP A 63 -20.09 14.10 -5.53
N ARG A 64 -18.76 14.09 -5.69
CA ARG A 64 -17.85 14.58 -4.64
C ARG A 64 -18.09 16.04 -4.30
N THR A 65 -18.45 16.85 -5.29
CA THR A 65 -18.74 18.29 -5.08
C THR A 65 -20.04 18.46 -4.32
N VAL A 66 -21.10 17.75 -4.74
CA VAL A 66 -22.40 17.76 -4.07
C VAL A 66 -22.29 17.22 -2.64
N MET A 67 -21.62 16.08 -2.46
CA MET A 67 -21.39 15.47 -1.15
C MET A 67 -20.51 16.33 -0.25
N PHE A 68 -19.56 17.09 -0.80
CA PHE A 68 -18.77 18.01 0.00
C PHE A 68 -19.62 19.18 0.51
N ARG A 69 -20.57 19.69 -0.28
CA ARG A 69 -21.55 20.68 0.18
C ARG A 69 -22.48 20.13 1.26
N ASN A 70 -22.96 18.90 1.11
CA ASN A 70 -23.96 18.32 2.01
C ASN A 70 -23.35 17.72 3.30
N CYS A 71 -22.27 16.95 3.17
CA CYS A 71 -21.66 16.21 4.27
C CYS A 71 -20.38 16.87 4.81
N GLY A 72 -19.72 17.73 4.02
CA GLY A 72 -18.47 18.37 4.37
C GLY A 72 -17.33 17.40 4.69
N GLN A 73 -16.46 17.81 5.61
CA GLN A 73 -15.27 17.06 6.03
C GLN A 73 -15.56 15.74 6.75
N LYS A 74 -16.85 15.44 7.06
CA LYS A 74 -17.23 14.15 7.64
C LYS A 74 -16.96 12.99 6.70
N CYS A 75 -17.09 13.23 5.39
CA CYS A 75 -16.95 12.24 4.33
C CYS A 75 -15.68 12.36 3.50
N PHE A 76 -14.84 13.36 3.77
CA PHE A 76 -13.60 13.62 3.04
C PHE A 76 -12.43 13.76 4.01
N LEU A 77 -11.41 12.92 3.84
CA LEU A 77 -10.20 12.96 4.66
C LEU A 77 -9.08 13.70 3.93
N GLY A 78 -8.98 15.01 4.08
CA GLY A 78 -7.90 15.79 3.48
C GLY A 78 -8.37 17.13 2.94
N PRO A 79 -7.50 17.86 2.22
CA PRO A 79 -7.90 19.13 1.61
C PRO A 79 -8.97 18.88 0.54
N ASN A 80 -10.00 19.74 0.55
CA ASN A 80 -11.10 19.74 -0.40
C ASN A 80 -11.83 18.39 -0.46
N LYS A 81 -11.93 17.80 -1.65
CA LYS A 81 -12.73 16.59 -1.96
C LYS A 81 -11.89 15.39 -2.40
N THR A 82 -10.62 15.35 -1.96
CA THR A 82 -9.59 14.42 -2.48
C THR A 82 -9.79 12.96 -2.07
N PHE A 83 -10.09 12.69 -0.80
CA PHE A 83 -10.20 11.32 -0.27
C PHE A 83 -11.61 11.03 0.24
N PRO A 84 -12.52 10.50 -0.61
CA PRO A 84 -13.86 10.12 -0.17
C PRO A 84 -13.80 8.87 0.70
N ILE A 85 -14.47 8.92 1.86
CA ILE A 85 -14.64 7.77 2.76
C ILE A 85 -16.09 7.26 2.83
N CYS A 86 -17.05 8.07 2.39
CA CYS A 86 -18.46 7.72 2.33
C CYS A 86 -18.82 7.12 0.96
N THR A 87 -19.88 6.32 0.93
CA THR A 87 -20.49 5.84 -0.32
C THR A 87 -21.23 6.97 -1.03
N ARG A 88 -21.35 6.89 -2.36
CA ARG A 88 -22.09 7.87 -3.16
C ARG A 88 -23.48 8.14 -2.56
N ASN A 89 -23.91 9.40 -2.56
CA ASN A 89 -25.21 9.85 -2.05
C ASN A 89 -25.49 9.54 -0.57
N THR A 90 -24.45 9.28 0.22
CA THR A 90 -24.60 9.04 1.66
C THR A 90 -23.60 9.86 2.47
N CYS A 91 -23.99 10.31 3.66
CA CYS A 91 -23.07 10.91 4.62
C CYS A 91 -22.52 9.90 5.65
N LYS A 92 -22.58 8.60 5.33
CA LYS A 92 -22.18 7.50 6.23
C LYS A 92 -20.81 6.95 5.83
N LYS A 93 -19.90 6.85 6.81
CA LYS A 93 -18.54 6.35 6.59
C LYS A 93 -18.59 4.86 6.25
N ASN A 94 -17.92 4.47 5.17
CA ASN A 94 -17.81 3.06 4.80
C ASN A 94 -16.37 2.58 5.02
N ARG A 95 -16.20 1.42 5.67
CA ARG A 95 -14.89 0.82 5.92
C ARG A 95 -14.09 0.61 4.63
N LYS A 96 -14.75 0.28 3.51
CA LYS A 96 -14.12 0.18 2.19
C LYS A 96 -13.51 1.50 1.74
N GLY A 97 -14.27 2.60 1.88
CA GLY A 97 -13.81 3.94 1.55
C GLY A 97 -12.67 4.42 2.44
N VAL A 98 -12.73 4.14 3.74
CA VAL A 98 -11.64 4.46 4.67
C VAL A 98 -10.36 3.71 4.28
N TYR A 99 -10.45 2.43 3.91
CA TYR A 99 -9.29 1.67 3.46
C TYR A 99 -8.76 2.12 2.10
N ALA A 100 -9.65 2.48 1.17
CA ALA A 100 -9.27 3.07 -0.11
C ALA A 100 -8.51 4.39 0.09
N ALA A 101 -9.00 5.26 0.98
CA ALA A 101 -8.34 6.50 1.36
C ALA A 101 -6.97 6.24 2.01
N TYR A 102 -6.87 5.23 2.89
CA TYR A 102 -5.60 4.82 3.48
C TYR A 102 -4.56 4.40 2.42
N ILE A 103 -4.96 3.54 1.47
CA ILE A 103 -4.07 3.07 0.39
C ILE A 103 -3.62 4.25 -0.48
N ARG A 104 -4.56 5.08 -0.94
CA ARG A 104 -4.26 6.25 -1.79
C ARG A 104 -3.35 7.26 -1.11
N ALA A 105 -3.57 7.53 0.18
CA ALA A 105 -2.69 8.41 0.94
C ALA A 105 -1.28 7.82 1.09
N LYS A 106 -1.12 6.49 1.18
CA LYS A 106 0.20 5.85 1.19
C LYS A 106 0.90 5.92 -0.16
N GLU A 107 0.17 5.73 -1.26
CA GLU A 107 0.69 5.92 -2.63
C GLU A 107 1.19 7.36 -2.84
N TYR A 108 0.41 8.37 -2.47
CA TYR A 108 0.87 9.76 -2.60
C TYR A 108 2.01 10.10 -1.66
N MET A 109 2.08 9.46 -0.49
CA MET A 109 3.23 9.62 0.40
C MET A 109 4.52 9.13 -0.24
N THR A 110 4.50 8.01 -0.98
CA THR A 110 5.69 7.49 -1.69
C THR A 110 6.07 8.34 -2.90
N ILE A 111 5.09 8.94 -3.58
CA ILE A 111 5.35 9.77 -4.76
C ILE A 111 5.85 11.17 -4.37
N THR A 112 5.18 11.82 -3.42
CA THR A 112 5.41 13.24 -3.12
C THR A 112 6.24 13.50 -1.87
N GLY A 113 6.38 12.53 -0.98
CA GLY A 113 7.02 12.72 0.33
C GLY A 113 6.28 13.66 1.29
N ALA A 114 5.11 14.20 0.91
CA ALA A 114 4.50 15.29 1.67
C ALA A 114 3.90 14.82 3.02
N PRO A 115 4.12 15.58 4.12
CA PRO A 115 3.67 15.19 5.46
C PRO A 115 2.13 15.17 5.60
N LYS A 116 1.42 15.92 4.75
CA LYS A 116 -0.05 15.93 4.72
C LYS A 116 -0.66 14.54 4.52
N TYR A 117 -0.09 13.74 3.61
CA TYR A 117 -0.59 12.39 3.32
C TYR A 117 -0.28 11.39 4.45
N ARG A 118 0.81 11.63 5.20
CA ARG A 118 1.12 10.88 6.41
C ARG A 118 0.01 11.07 7.46
N ARG A 119 -0.44 12.30 7.70
CA ARG A 119 -1.53 12.58 8.66
C ARG A 119 -2.85 11.94 8.22
N ILE A 120 -3.18 12.02 6.94
CA ILE A 120 -4.40 11.44 6.36
C ILE A 120 -4.39 9.90 6.49
N SER A 121 -3.31 9.25 6.10
CA SER A 121 -3.19 7.79 6.20
C SER A 121 -3.24 7.31 7.65
N SER A 122 -2.60 8.02 8.59
CA SER A 122 -2.70 7.72 10.02
C SER A 122 -4.12 7.86 10.56
N LYS A 123 -4.85 8.91 10.17
CA LYS A 123 -6.26 9.12 10.56
C LYS A 123 -7.16 8.01 10.00
N ALA A 124 -7.00 7.66 8.72
CA ALA A 124 -7.74 6.57 8.10
C ALA A 124 -7.45 5.22 8.77
N ARG A 125 -6.20 4.94 9.12
CA ARG A 125 -5.82 3.72 9.86
C ARG A 125 -6.51 3.63 11.21
N LYS A 126 -6.56 4.73 11.98
CA LYS A 126 -7.27 4.76 13.28
C LYS A 126 -8.76 4.41 13.12
N LEU A 127 -9.42 4.97 12.11
CA LEU A 127 -10.83 4.69 11.79
C LEU A 127 -11.10 3.24 11.36
N LEU A 128 -10.09 2.49 10.92
CA LEU A 128 -10.24 1.06 10.58
C LEU A 128 -10.09 0.14 11.80
N LEU A 129 -9.36 0.60 12.82
CA LEU A 129 -8.98 -0.19 13.98
C LEU A 129 -9.92 0.01 15.18
N HIS A 130 -10.42 1.24 15.40
CA HIS A 130 -11.44 1.50 16.42
C HIS A 130 -12.80 1.14 15.82
N ARG A 131 -13.34 0.01 16.26
CA ARG A 131 -14.56 -0.61 15.75
C ARG A 131 -15.69 -0.41 16.74
#